data_AF-A0A7W6CRD1-F1
#
_entry.id   AF-A0A7W6CRD1-F1
#
_cell.length_a   1.000
_cell.length_b   1.000
_cell.length_c   1.000
_cell.angle_alpha   90.00
_cell.angle_beta   90.00
_cell.angle_gamma   90.00
#
_symmetry.space_group_name_H-M   'P 1'
#
loop_
_entity.id
_entity.type
_entity.pdbx_description
1 polymer ?
#
loop_
_entity_poly.entity_id
_entity_poly.type
_entity_poly.pdbx_seq_one_letter_code
_entity_poly.pdbx_strand_id
1 'polypeptide(L)'
;MNRKLSHFVVNSIGGHLNTFELKTTKIHAELKRRFSRLPIISVTGVRRAESAQRARAEITDHKPGEQIWTWRPIADWSEADVFASLDAWGIEPHPAYRQFGLSRVSCRFCIMSSLPDLVAATGRKETHNLYRQMVGLECRSTFAFQGARWLGDIAPHLLQPDMRVRLAAAKEKAARRRTAEQRLTKQMLYVKGWPTRMLSDGEADLLAEVRTEISTMLGLRPGFLDRASIHNRYAELLAIRASRRTAE
;
A
#
# COMPACT_ATOMS: atom_id res chain seq x y z
N MET A 1 18.17 -16.64 1.38
CA MET A 1 17.29 -17.52 0.58
C MET A 1 15.87 -16.96 0.55
N ASN A 2 15.60 -15.99 -0.34
CA ASN A 2 14.24 -15.62 -0.76
C ASN A 2 14.33 -14.84 -2.09
N ARG A 3 14.60 -15.55 -3.19
CA ARG A 3 14.62 -15.01 -4.58
C ARG A 3 13.20 -14.72 -5.11
N LYS A 4 12.29 -14.22 -4.26
CA LYS A 4 10.88 -13.95 -4.64
C LYS A 4 10.65 -12.54 -5.19
N LEU A 5 11.68 -11.70 -5.35
CA LEU A 5 11.53 -10.27 -5.65
C LEU A 5 11.97 -9.82 -7.06
N SER A 6 12.39 -10.72 -7.96
CA SER A 6 12.84 -10.32 -9.30
C SER A 6 11.76 -10.34 -10.39
N HIS A 7 10.48 -10.49 -10.05
CA HIS A 7 9.41 -10.62 -11.05
C HIS A 7 8.40 -9.50 -10.89
N PHE A 8 8.48 -8.51 -11.79
CA PHE A 8 7.42 -7.53 -12.00
C PHE A 8 6.17 -8.27 -12.53
N VAL A 9 5.31 -8.67 -11.61
CA VAL A 9 3.87 -8.76 -11.83
C VAL A 9 3.29 -7.78 -10.84
N VAL A 10 2.68 -6.71 -11.37
CA VAL A 10 2.11 -5.59 -10.62
C VAL A 10 0.96 -6.12 -9.75
N ASN A 11 1.29 -6.57 -8.54
CA ASN A 11 0.33 -6.56 -7.46
C ASN A 11 0.37 -5.16 -6.86
N SER A 12 -0.76 -4.46 -6.96
CA SER A 12 -1.04 -3.27 -6.16
C SER A 12 -0.61 -3.55 -4.71
N ILE A 13 0.46 -2.90 -4.28
CA ILE A 13 0.93 -2.97 -2.90
C ILE A 13 -0.05 -2.10 -2.09
N GLY A 14 -1.21 -2.68 -1.76
CA GLY A 14 -2.18 -2.05 -0.89
C GLY A 14 -1.57 -1.75 0.49
N GLY A 15 -2.18 -0.84 1.25
CA GLY A 15 -1.72 -0.37 2.58
C GLY A 15 -1.53 -1.43 3.68
N HIS A 16 -1.65 -2.71 3.35
CA HIS A 16 -1.43 -3.85 4.22
C HIS A 16 0.04 -3.97 4.67
N LEU A 17 1.00 -3.68 3.78
CA LEU A 17 2.44 -3.83 4.08
C LEU A 17 2.91 -2.88 5.20
N ASN A 18 2.43 -1.64 5.25
CA ASN A 18 2.93 -0.66 6.23
C ASN A 18 2.23 -0.81 7.60
N THR A 19 0.92 -1.06 7.63
CA THR A 19 0.18 -1.12 8.90
C THR A 19 0.41 -2.42 9.64
N PHE A 20 0.41 -3.56 8.95
CA PHE A 20 0.50 -4.86 9.60
C PHE A 20 1.96 -5.26 9.89
N GLU A 21 2.83 -5.28 8.87
CA GLU A 21 4.20 -5.79 8.99
C GLU A 21 5.13 -4.85 9.78
N LEU A 22 4.99 -3.53 9.61
CA LEU A 22 5.91 -2.55 10.20
C LEU A 22 5.42 -1.97 11.54
N LYS A 23 4.14 -2.12 11.88
CA LYS A 23 3.58 -1.60 13.15
C LYS A 23 3.06 -2.73 14.02
N THR A 24 1.91 -3.31 13.66
CA THR A 24 1.18 -4.24 14.53
C THR A 24 2.01 -5.47 14.89
N THR A 25 2.61 -6.15 13.92
CA THR A 25 3.40 -7.36 14.18
C THR A 25 4.62 -7.07 15.05
N LYS A 26 5.30 -5.93 14.84
CA LYS A 26 6.49 -5.55 15.62
C LYS A 26 6.13 -5.19 17.05
N ILE A 27 5.05 -4.41 17.24
CA ILE A 27 4.54 -4.05 18.56
C ILE A 27 4.09 -5.31 19.31
N HIS A 28 3.29 -6.18 18.67
CA HIS A 28 2.80 -7.39 19.30
C HIS A 28 3.92 -8.36 19.67
N ALA A 29 4.91 -8.55 18.79
CA ALA A 29 6.07 -9.39 19.08
C ALA A 29 6.85 -8.87 20.30
N GLU A 30 7.08 -7.56 20.37
CA GLU A 30 7.80 -6.97 21.48
C GLU A 30 7.01 -7.02 22.80
N LEU A 31 5.69 -6.78 22.75
CA LEU A 31 4.82 -6.88 23.93
C LEU A 31 4.78 -8.32 24.47
N LYS A 32 4.60 -9.32 23.60
CA LYS A 32 4.62 -10.74 24.00
C LYS A 32 5.97 -11.15 24.58
N ARG A 33 7.07 -10.62 24.02
CA ARG A 33 8.43 -10.88 24.54
C ARG A 33 8.62 -10.30 25.93
N ARG A 34 8.21 -9.05 26.16
CA ARG A 34 8.40 -8.36 27.46
C ARG A 34 7.45 -8.84 28.54
N PHE A 35 6.20 -9.15 28.19
CA PHE A 35 5.12 -9.42 29.13
C PHE A 35 4.57 -10.84 28.98
N SER A 36 5.44 -11.82 28.73
CA SER A 36 5.07 -13.21 28.39
C SER A 36 4.23 -13.96 29.44
N ARG A 37 4.18 -13.48 30.68
CA ARG A 37 3.41 -14.09 31.79
C ARG A 37 2.18 -13.30 32.21
N LEU A 38 1.89 -12.18 31.55
CA LEU A 38 0.77 -11.31 31.91
C LEU A 38 -0.23 -11.22 30.74
N PRO A 39 -1.53 -11.07 31.03
CA PRO A 39 -2.47 -10.67 30.00
C PRO A 39 -2.12 -9.26 29.51
N ILE A 40 -2.17 -9.04 28.20
CA ILE A 40 -1.87 -7.74 27.59
C ILE A 40 -3.19 -7.14 27.09
N ILE A 41 -3.53 -5.94 27.55
CA ILE A 41 -4.70 -5.21 27.05
C ILE A 41 -4.21 -4.07 26.16
N SER A 42 -4.50 -4.17 24.86
CA SER A 42 -4.27 -3.14 23.86
C SER A 42 -5.49 -2.22 23.80
N VAL A 43 -5.36 -1.03 24.40
CA VAL A 43 -6.40 -0.01 24.37
C VAL A 43 -6.26 0.81 23.10
N THR A 44 -7.31 0.87 22.29
CA THR A 44 -7.27 1.56 20.98
C THR A 44 -8.42 2.55 20.84
N GLY A 45 -8.16 3.68 20.19
CA GLY A 45 -9.17 4.71 19.89
C GLY A 45 -9.98 4.43 18.63
N VAL A 46 -10.20 3.16 18.26
CA VAL A 46 -10.99 2.81 17.07
C VAL A 46 -12.46 3.08 17.34
N ARG A 47 -13.12 3.80 16.43
CA ARG A 47 -14.56 4.16 16.52
C ARG A 47 -15.34 3.58 15.35
N ARG A 48 -16.58 3.19 15.58
CA ARG A 48 -17.48 2.63 14.55
C ARG A 48 -17.78 3.63 13.44
N ALA A 49 -17.82 4.91 13.77
CA ALA A 49 -18.07 6.01 12.83
C ALA A 49 -16.94 6.25 11.80
N GLU A 50 -15.75 5.64 11.97
CA GLU A 50 -14.58 5.96 11.13
C GLU A 50 -14.60 5.32 9.74
N SER A 51 -15.22 4.14 9.59
CA SER A 51 -15.35 3.47 8.29
C SER A 51 -16.37 2.33 8.34
N ALA A 52 -16.84 1.90 7.16
CA ALA A 52 -17.72 0.73 7.04
C ALA A 52 -17.10 -0.56 7.62
N GLN A 53 -15.78 -0.72 7.53
CA GLN A 53 -15.08 -1.85 8.13
C GLN A 53 -15.09 -1.77 9.67
N ARG A 54 -14.93 -0.57 10.22
CA ARG A 54 -14.90 -0.33 11.68
C ARG A 54 -16.29 -0.28 12.30
N ALA A 55 -17.34 -0.05 11.50
CA ALA A 55 -18.73 -0.04 11.97
C ALA A 55 -19.13 -1.31 12.73
N ARG A 56 -18.50 -2.45 12.41
CA ARG A 56 -18.73 -3.76 13.05
C ARG A 56 -17.74 -4.08 14.18
N ALA A 57 -16.90 -3.12 14.57
CA ALA A 57 -15.91 -3.37 15.62
C ALA A 57 -16.61 -3.62 16.96
N GLU A 58 -16.24 -4.72 17.62
CA GLU A 58 -16.68 -5.03 18.98
C GLU A 58 -15.91 -4.16 19.99
N ILE A 59 -16.54 -3.86 21.14
CA ILE A 59 -15.89 -3.07 22.21
C ILE A 59 -14.66 -3.80 22.74
N THR A 60 -14.77 -5.12 22.87
CA THR A 60 -13.69 -6.00 23.30
C THR A 60 -13.56 -7.12 22.28
N ASP A 61 -12.34 -7.40 21.83
CA ASP A 61 -12.03 -8.45 20.85
C ASP A 61 -10.84 -9.27 21.38
N HIS A 62 -11.01 -10.58 21.39
CA HIS A 62 -10.00 -11.55 21.82
C HIS A 62 -10.16 -12.85 21.04
N LYS A 63 -9.05 -13.32 20.48
CA LYS A 63 -9.01 -14.59 19.76
C LYS A 63 -8.52 -15.71 20.69
N PRO A 64 -9.17 -16.88 20.69
CA PRO A 64 -8.68 -18.04 21.43
C PRO A 64 -7.20 -18.33 21.10
N GLY A 65 -6.36 -18.46 22.13
CA GLY A 65 -4.93 -18.69 22.00
C GLY A 65 -4.07 -17.43 21.82
N GLU A 66 -4.65 -16.23 21.74
CA GLU A 66 -3.89 -14.98 21.76
C GLU A 66 -3.71 -14.42 23.18
N GLN A 67 -2.52 -13.89 23.48
CA GLN A 67 -2.21 -13.25 24.77
C GLN A 67 -2.75 -11.80 24.86
N ILE A 68 -3.08 -11.20 23.73
CA ILE A 68 -3.42 -9.78 23.62
C ILE A 68 -4.94 -9.64 23.45
N TRP A 69 -5.54 -8.86 24.34
CA TRP A 69 -6.93 -8.41 24.26
C TRP A 69 -6.96 -7.03 23.61
N THR A 70 -7.93 -6.77 22.74
CA THR A 70 -8.16 -5.41 22.21
C THR A 70 -9.38 -4.81 22.88
N TRP A 71 -9.22 -3.61 23.45
CA TRP A 71 -10.31 -2.85 24.06
C TRP A 71 -10.48 -1.50 23.36
N ARG A 72 -11.73 -1.13 23.07
CA ARG A 72 -12.14 0.06 22.32
C ARG A 72 -13.13 0.88 23.15
N PRO A 73 -12.66 1.64 24.15
CA PRO A 73 -13.53 2.31 25.13
C PRO A 73 -14.44 3.38 24.50
N ILE A 74 -14.04 3.92 23.35
CA ILE A 74 -14.76 4.98 22.63
C ILE A 74 -15.41 4.46 21.34
N ALA A 75 -15.71 3.16 21.24
CA ALA A 75 -16.21 2.54 20.01
C ALA A 75 -17.45 3.25 19.43
N ASP A 76 -18.33 3.76 20.29
CA ASP A 76 -19.58 4.44 19.92
C ASP A 76 -19.48 5.95 19.83
N TRP A 77 -18.31 6.54 20.10
CA TRP A 77 -18.15 7.99 20.08
C TRP A 77 -18.09 8.53 18.66
N SER A 78 -18.79 9.63 18.44
CA SER A 78 -18.61 10.46 17.25
C SER A 78 -17.27 11.22 17.32
N GLU A 79 -16.90 11.90 16.23
CA GLU A 79 -15.71 12.75 16.25
C GLU A 79 -15.92 13.97 17.15
N ALA A 80 -17.14 14.51 17.17
CA ALA A 80 -17.52 15.62 18.04
C ALA A 80 -17.40 15.25 19.52
N ASP A 81 -17.82 14.03 19.91
CA ASP A 81 -17.69 13.56 21.29
C ASP A 81 -16.23 13.47 21.74
N VAL A 82 -15.34 13.02 20.85
CA VAL A 82 -13.90 12.98 21.12
C VAL A 82 -13.36 14.38 21.38
N PHE A 83 -13.64 15.35 20.50
CA PHE A 83 -13.16 16.71 20.69
C PHE A 83 -13.78 17.40 21.92
N ALA A 84 -15.08 17.21 22.16
CA ALA A 84 -15.75 17.74 23.35
C ALA A 84 -15.14 17.17 24.65
N SER A 85 -14.80 15.88 24.67
CA SER A 85 -14.09 15.29 25.80
C SER A 85 -12.68 15.88 25.95
N LEU A 86 -11.93 16.05 24.86
CA LEU A 86 -10.61 16.68 24.94
C LEU A 86 -10.68 18.09 25.53
N ASP A 87 -11.68 18.88 25.12
CA ASP A 87 -11.93 20.21 25.66
C ASP A 87 -12.31 20.20 27.13
N ALA A 88 -13.21 19.29 27.54
CA ALA A 88 -13.61 19.14 28.93
C ALA A 88 -12.44 18.78 29.86
N TRP A 89 -11.45 18.04 29.35
CA TRP A 89 -10.24 17.66 30.08
C TRP A 89 -9.08 18.64 29.90
N GLY A 90 -9.23 19.70 29.11
CA GLY A 90 -8.16 20.66 28.81
C GLY A 90 -6.98 20.04 28.06
N ILE A 91 -7.21 19.00 27.26
CA ILE A 91 -6.18 18.31 26.48
C ILE A 91 -6.19 18.86 25.06
N GLU A 92 -5.10 19.52 24.66
CA GLU A 92 -4.96 19.98 23.29
C GLU A 92 -4.70 18.83 22.31
N PRO A 93 -5.53 18.65 21.26
CA PRO A 93 -5.25 17.68 20.21
C PRO A 93 -4.00 18.06 19.43
N HIS A 94 -3.43 17.09 18.70
CA HIS A 94 -2.30 17.36 17.82
C HIS A 94 -2.61 18.57 16.90
N PRO A 95 -1.68 19.53 16.72
CA PRO A 95 -1.88 20.75 15.91
C PRO A 95 -2.43 20.52 14.49
N ALA A 96 -2.25 19.31 13.97
CA ALA A 96 -2.69 18.94 12.64
C ALA A 96 -4.22 18.92 12.51
N TYR A 97 -4.96 18.66 13.59
CA TYR A 97 -6.42 18.74 13.58
C TYR A 97 -6.89 20.19 13.55
N ARG A 98 -6.71 20.94 14.65
CA ARG A 98 -7.26 22.30 14.80
C ARG A 98 -6.55 23.36 13.96
N GLN A 99 -5.23 23.32 13.87
CA GLN A 99 -4.47 24.39 13.21
C GLN A 99 -4.30 24.15 11.71
N PHE A 100 -4.22 22.89 11.29
CA PHE A 100 -3.97 22.53 9.89
C PHE A 100 -5.18 21.93 9.18
N GLY A 101 -6.26 21.60 9.88
CA GLY A 101 -7.51 21.13 9.29
C GLY A 101 -7.43 19.72 8.72
N LEU A 102 -6.49 18.88 9.18
CA LEU A 102 -6.46 17.48 8.78
C LEU A 102 -7.51 16.69 9.55
N SER A 103 -8.26 15.87 8.84
CA SER A 103 -9.20 14.89 9.41
C SER A 103 -8.50 13.70 10.07
N ARG A 104 -7.22 13.47 9.74
CA ARG A 104 -6.41 12.38 10.30
C ARG A 104 -4.93 12.69 10.28
N VAL A 105 -4.23 12.20 11.31
CA VAL A 105 -2.78 12.31 11.42
C VAL A 105 -2.12 10.94 11.22
N SER A 106 -1.13 10.91 10.34
CA SER A 106 -0.36 9.70 9.98
C SER A 106 1.02 10.13 9.45
N CYS A 107 1.65 9.33 8.58
CA CYS A 107 2.81 9.82 7.84
C CYS A 107 2.44 11.06 7.01
N ARG A 108 3.41 11.97 6.84
CA ARG A 108 3.26 13.14 6.00
C ARG A 108 3.05 12.70 4.55
N PHE A 109 1.97 13.17 3.90
CA PHE A 109 1.42 12.61 2.66
C PHE A 109 1.13 11.11 2.77
N CYS A 110 0.14 10.76 3.59
CA CYS A 110 -0.28 9.38 3.75
C CYS A 110 -1.05 8.90 2.52
N ILE A 111 -0.77 7.69 2.05
CA ILE A 111 -1.54 7.05 0.97
C ILE A 111 -3.04 6.92 1.30
N MET A 112 -3.40 6.91 2.58
CA MET A 112 -4.79 6.86 3.04
C MET A 112 -5.39 8.25 3.30
N SER A 113 -4.65 9.35 3.06
CA SER A 113 -5.17 10.71 3.27
C SER A 113 -6.25 11.06 2.27
N SER A 114 -7.25 11.82 2.70
CA SER A 114 -8.24 12.39 1.80
C SER A 114 -7.62 13.46 0.90
N LEU A 115 -8.31 13.86 -0.16
CA LEU A 115 -7.86 14.98 -1.00
C LEU A 115 -7.71 16.28 -0.19
N PRO A 116 -8.70 16.69 0.64
CA PRO A 116 -8.53 17.84 1.53
C PRO A 116 -7.29 17.75 2.43
N ASP A 117 -7.01 16.59 3.04
CA ASP A 117 -5.82 16.44 3.89
C ASP A 117 -4.52 16.60 3.09
N LEU A 118 -4.48 16.13 1.83
CA LEU A 118 -3.31 16.28 0.97
C LEU A 118 -3.10 17.74 0.58
N VAL A 119 -4.17 18.47 0.25
CA VAL A 119 -4.11 19.90 -0.03
C VAL A 119 -3.63 20.67 1.21
N ALA A 120 -4.23 20.40 2.36
CA ALA A 120 -3.84 20.99 3.64
C ALA A 120 -2.37 20.73 3.97
N ALA A 121 -1.88 19.52 3.71
CA ALA A 121 -0.46 19.18 3.87
C ALA A 121 0.42 20.02 2.92
N THR A 122 0.08 20.16 1.63
CA THR A 122 0.87 20.99 0.69
C THR A 122 0.92 22.47 1.03
N GLY A 123 -0.05 22.98 1.80
CA GLY A 123 -0.07 24.36 2.28
C GLY A 123 1.05 24.72 3.27
N ARG A 124 1.81 23.72 3.75
CA ARG A 124 2.84 23.89 4.78
C ARG A 124 4.23 23.92 4.14
N LYS A 125 4.98 25.02 4.32
CA LYS A 125 6.29 25.21 3.67
C LYS A 125 7.28 24.09 4.00
N GLU A 126 7.25 23.60 5.23
CA GLU A 126 8.09 22.49 5.70
C GLU A 126 7.81 21.17 4.97
N THR A 127 6.67 21.02 4.29
CA THR A 127 6.36 19.80 3.53
C THR A 127 6.88 19.83 2.10
N HIS A 128 7.26 20.99 1.58
CA HIS A 128 7.51 21.17 0.15
C HIS A 128 8.67 20.30 -0.37
N ASN A 129 9.71 20.10 0.43
CA ASN A 129 10.81 19.20 0.08
C ASN A 129 10.34 17.74 -0.02
N LEU A 130 9.59 17.27 0.96
CA LEU A 130 9.04 15.90 0.95
C LEU A 130 8.04 15.72 -0.19
N TYR A 131 7.17 16.71 -0.43
CA TYR A 131 6.24 16.71 -1.57
C TYR A 131 6.99 16.49 -2.88
N ARG A 132 8.07 17.26 -3.11
CA ARG A 132 8.90 17.12 -4.30
C ARG A 132 9.58 15.76 -4.40
N GLN A 133 10.10 15.25 -3.29
CA GLN A 133 10.71 13.90 -3.25
C GLN A 133 9.70 12.81 -3.63
N MET A 134 8.48 12.89 -3.12
CA MET A 134 7.42 11.93 -3.39
C MET A 134 6.93 11.98 -4.84
N VAL A 135 6.71 13.16 -5.38
CA VAL A 135 6.37 13.30 -6.81
C VAL A 135 7.56 12.86 -7.69
N GLY A 136 8.79 13.00 -7.20
CA GLY A 136 9.97 12.41 -7.84
C GLY A 136 9.93 10.88 -7.90
N LEU A 137 9.36 10.20 -6.90
CA LEU A 137 9.10 8.76 -6.93
C LEU A 137 8.03 8.40 -7.96
N GLU A 138 6.95 9.20 -8.08
CA GLU A 138 5.95 9.02 -9.14
C GLU A 138 6.58 9.11 -10.53
N CYS A 139 7.47 10.10 -10.74
CA CYS A 139 8.18 10.29 -12.00
C CYS A 139 9.04 9.08 -12.39
N ARG A 140 9.77 8.51 -11.43
CA ARG A 140 10.66 7.35 -11.67
C ARG A 140 9.89 6.04 -11.83
N SER A 141 8.85 5.86 -11.03
CA SER A 141 8.12 4.58 -10.96
C SER A 141 7.04 4.45 -12.03
N THR A 142 6.50 5.57 -12.54
CA THR A 142 5.30 5.60 -13.39
C THR A 142 4.05 5.07 -12.69
N PHE A 143 4.05 5.05 -11.36
CA PHE A 143 2.89 4.75 -10.53
C PHE A 143 2.40 6.03 -9.88
N ALA A 144 1.09 6.27 -9.99
CA ALA A 144 0.45 7.38 -9.30
C ALA A 144 0.41 7.11 -7.80
N PHE A 145 0.44 8.18 -7.01
CA PHE A 145 0.42 8.11 -5.57
C PHE A 145 -0.79 7.32 -5.05
N GLN A 146 -2.02 7.67 -5.42
CA GLN A 146 -3.26 7.03 -4.95
C GLN A 146 -4.05 6.41 -6.10
N GLY A 147 -3.65 5.22 -6.55
CA GLY A 147 -4.34 4.49 -7.62
C GLY A 147 -4.23 5.23 -8.95
N ALA A 148 -5.21 6.07 -9.28
CA ALA A 148 -5.21 6.95 -10.45
C ALA A 148 -4.80 8.40 -10.14
N ARG A 149 -4.81 8.82 -8.87
CA ARG A 149 -4.49 10.19 -8.46
C ARG A 149 -2.99 10.37 -8.26
N TRP A 150 -2.42 11.34 -8.97
CA TRP A 150 -1.03 11.72 -8.84
C TRP A 150 -0.88 12.79 -7.76
N LEU A 151 0.09 12.63 -6.87
CA LEU A 151 0.40 13.62 -5.84
C LEU A 151 0.87 14.93 -6.48
N GLY A 152 1.59 14.84 -7.62
CA GLY A 152 2.04 15.99 -8.39
C GLY A 152 0.93 16.92 -8.89
N ASP A 153 -0.32 16.44 -8.93
CA ASP A 153 -1.48 17.23 -9.34
C ASP A 153 -2.10 18.03 -8.20
N ILE A 154 -1.75 17.72 -6.95
CA ILE A 154 -2.32 18.40 -5.77
C ILE A 154 -1.82 19.85 -5.66
N ALA A 155 -0.54 20.08 -5.93
CA ALA A 155 0.08 21.39 -5.82
C ALA A 155 1.16 21.57 -6.92
N PRO A 156 0.77 21.60 -8.21
CA PRO A 156 1.72 21.68 -9.33
C PRO A 156 2.58 22.96 -9.29
N HIS A 157 2.08 24.03 -8.67
CA HIS A 157 2.80 25.27 -8.47
C HIS A 157 4.06 25.11 -7.58
N LEU A 158 4.13 24.08 -6.73
CA LEU A 158 5.30 23.76 -5.88
C LEU A 158 6.39 22.97 -6.61
N LEU A 159 6.12 22.52 -7.84
CA LEU A 159 7.03 21.75 -8.67
C LEU A 159 7.91 22.67 -9.51
N GLN A 160 9.19 22.31 -9.59
CA GLN A 160 10.13 22.93 -10.53
C GLN A 160 9.73 22.62 -11.99
N PRO A 161 10.09 23.47 -12.97
CA PRO A 161 9.71 23.28 -14.36
C PRO A 161 10.11 21.91 -14.95
N ASP A 162 11.35 21.47 -14.70
CA ASP A 162 11.85 20.14 -15.14
C ASP A 162 10.98 19.00 -14.59
N MET A 163 10.50 19.18 -13.36
CA MET A 163 9.76 18.17 -12.64
C MET A 163 8.34 18.04 -13.18
N ARG A 164 7.73 19.14 -13.63
CA ARG A 164 6.43 19.12 -14.33
C ARG A 164 6.55 18.36 -15.65
N VAL A 165 7.63 18.58 -16.40
CA VAL A 165 7.92 17.85 -17.64
C VAL A 165 8.10 16.34 -17.37
N ARG A 166 8.92 16.00 -16.37
CA ARG A 166 9.11 14.59 -15.95
C ARG A 166 7.82 13.93 -15.49
N LEU A 167 6.97 14.65 -14.76
CA LEU A 167 5.68 14.16 -14.31
C LEU A 167 4.73 13.89 -15.49
N ALA A 168 4.67 14.79 -16.47
CA ALA A 168 3.87 14.59 -17.68
C ALA A 168 4.33 13.35 -18.46
N ALA A 169 5.65 13.21 -18.68
CA ALA A 169 6.22 12.04 -19.34
C ALA A 169 5.95 10.74 -18.55
N ALA A 170 5.99 10.79 -17.21
CA ALA A 170 5.68 9.64 -16.37
C ALA A 170 4.21 9.21 -16.49
N LYS A 171 3.28 10.17 -16.61
CA LYS A 171 1.85 9.90 -16.84
C LYS A 171 1.60 9.24 -18.18
N GLU A 172 2.28 9.68 -19.23
CA GLU A 172 2.21 9.07 -20.56
C GLU A 172 2.72 7.63 -20.53
N LYS A 173 3.91 7.40 -19.94
CA LYS A 173 4.46 6.05 -19.74
C LYS A 173 3.51 5.18 -18.90
N ALA A 174 2.88 5.73 -17.87
CA ALA A 174 1.91 5.01 -17.06
C ALA A 174 0.63 4.65 -17.83
N ALA A 175 0.19 5.48 -18.79
CA ALA A 175 -0.93 5.15 -19.67
C ALA A 175 -0.55 3.99 -20.60
N ARG A 176 0.59 4.09 -21.28
CA ARG A 176 1.12 3.02 -22.17
C ARG A 176 1.31 1.70 -21.43
N ARG A 177 1.91 1.73 -20.24
CA ARG A 177 2.05 0.55 -19.37
C ARG A 177 0.69 -0.10 -19.08
N ARG A 178 -0.32 0.69 -18.70
CA ARG A 178 -1.67 0.17 -18.42
C ARG A 178 -2.31 -0.44 -19.66
N THR A 179 -2.17 0.18 -20.83
CA THR A 179 -2.65 -0.38 -22.10
C THR A 179 -1.99 -1.72 -22.41
N ALA A 180 -0.67 -1.83 -22.22
CA ALA A 180 0.06 -3.08 -22.41
C ALA A 180 -0.40 -4.16 -21.41
N GLU A 181 -0.50 -3.83 -20.12
CA GLU A 181 -0.96 -4.74 -19.06
C GLU A 181 -2.40 -5.24 -19.26
N GLN A 182 -3.29 -4.41 -19.83
CA GLN A 182 -4.68 -4.78 -20.11
C GLN A 182 -4.84 -5.88 -21.16
N ARG A 183 -3.80 -6.14 -21.98
CA ARG A 183 -3.79 -7.27 -22.93
C ARG A 183 -3.73 -8.62 -22.21
N LEU A 184 -3.22 -8.66 -20.98
CA LEU A 184 -3.10 -9.88 -20.19
C LEU A 184 -4.42 -10.20 -19.49
N THR A 185 -4.84 -11.47 -19.56
CA THR A 185 -6.03 -11.92 -18.84
C THR A 185 -5.73 -12.21 -17.38
N LYS A 186 -6.76 -12.14 -16.52
CA LYS A 186 -6.63 -12.47 -15.08
C LYS A 186 -6.07 -13.87 -14.82
N GLN A 187 -6.31 -14.81 -15.73
CA GLN A 187 -5.89 -16.21 -15.60
C GLN A 187 -4.39 -16.38 -15.88
N MET A 188 -3.77 -15.45 -16.62
CA MET A 188 -2.34 -15.44 -16.89
C MET A 188 -1.52 -14.93 -15.69
N LEU A 189 -2.15 -14.12 -14.83
CA LEU A 189 -1.50 -13.45 -13.70
C LEU A 189 -1.35 -14.37 -12.48
N TYR A 190 -0.35 -14.07 -11.67
CA TYR A 190 -0.13 -14.79 -10.42
C TYR A 190 -1.18 -14.43 -9.37
N VAL A 191 -1.65 -15.44 -8.63
CA VAL A 191 -2.51 -15.27 -7.46
C VAL A 191 -1.69 -15.59 -6.22
N LYS A 192 -1.58 -14.63 -5.30
CA LYS A 192 -0.73 -14.73 -4.09
C LYS A 192 0.72 -15.15 -4.41
N GLY A 193 1.25 -14.68 -5.55
CA GLY A 193 2.62 -14.95 -6.00
C GLY A 193 2.83 -16.29 -6.69
N TRP A 194 1.77 -17.01 -7.05
CA TRP A 194 1.86 -18.30 -7.74
C TRP A 194 1.08 -18.33 -9.06
N PRO A 195 1.59 -18.99 -10.11
CA PRO A 195 0.78 -19.35 -11.26
C PRO A 195 -0.35 -20.30 -10.85
N THR A 196 -1.48 -20.18 -11.54
CA THR A 196 -2.68 -21.01 -11.33
C THR A 196 -2.68 -22.22 -12.26
N ARG A 197 -2.09 -22.09 -13.45
CA ARG A 197 -1.89 -23.14 -14.46
C ARG A 197 -0.68 -22.82 -15.34
N MET A 198 -0.31 -23.77 -16.19
CA MET A 198 0.58 -23.50 -17.32
C MET A 198 -0.10 -22.55 -18.31
N LEU A 199 0.70 -21.66 -18.90
CA LEU A 199 0.29 -20.86 -20.05
C LEU A 199 0.32 -21.70 -21.32
N SER A 200 -0.54 -21.36 -22.27
CA SER A 200 -0.38 -21.79 -23.65
C SER A 200 0.78 -21.03 -24.32
N ASP A 201 1.27 -21.56 -25.43
CA ASP A 201 2.31 -20.91 -26.25
C ASP A 201 1.96 -19.46 -26.60
N GLY A 202 0.73 -19.21 -27.07
CA GLY A 202 0.28 -17.85 -27.41
C GLY A 202 0.17 -16.92 -26.20
N GLU A 203 -0.19 -17.44 -25.03
CA GLU A 203 -0.21 -16.65 -23.79
C GLU A 203 1.20 -16.33 -23.29
N ALA A 204 2.15 -17.26 -23.43
CA ALA A 204 3.54 -17.03 -23.08
C ALA A 204 4.20 -16.02 -24.03
N ASP A 205 3.91 -16.09 -25.33
CA ASP A 205 4.36 -15.10 -26.31
C ASP A 205 3.79 -13.71 -25.99
N LEU A 206 2.49 -13.61 -25.71
CA LEU A 206 1.86 -12.34 -25.33
C LEU A 206 2.48 -11.78 -24.03
N LEU A 207 2.75 -12.63 -23.04
CA LEU A 207 3.41 -12.21 -21.81
C LEU A 207 4.84 -11.72 -22.05
N ALA A 208 5.60 -12.39 -22.91
CA ALA A 208 6.94 -11.98 -23.32
C ALA A 208 6.91 -10.62 -24.03
N GLU A 209 5.97 -10.41 -24.95
CA GLU A 209 5.79 -9.17 -25.69
C GLU A 209 5.48 -8.00 -24.74
N VAL A 210 4.47 -8.17 -23.86
CA VAL A 210 4.07 -7.16 -22.87
C VAL A 210 5.23 -6.81 -21.93
N ARG A 211 5.98 -7.82 -21.46
CA ARG A 211 7.15 -7.59 -20.60
C ARG A 211 8.23 -6.80 -21.32
N THR A 212 8.53 -7.16 -22.57
CA THR A 212 9.55 -6.51 -23.39
C THR A 212 9.19 -5.06 -23.67
N GLU A 213 7.93 -4.79 -24.03
CA GLU A 213 7.43 -3.44 -24.26
C GLU A 213 7.60 -2.56 -23.02
N ILE A 214 7.10 -3.03 -21.87
CA ILE A 214 7.14 -2.28 -20.60
C ILE A 214 8.59 -2.09 -20.15
N SER A 215 9.42 -3.13 -20.20
CA SER A 215 10.80 -3.02 -19.76
C SER A 215 11.63 -2.08 -20.60
N THR A 216 11.45 -2.11 -21.93
CA THR A 216 12.16 -1.23 -22.85
C THR A 216 11.78 0.23 -22.58
N MET A 217 10.48 0.51 -22.46
CA MET A 217 9.97 1.86 -22.16
C MET A 217 10.47 2.42 -20.82
N LEU A 218 10.63 1.55 -19.82
CA LEU A 218 11.04 1.92 -18.46
C LEU A 218 12.53 1.74 -18.17
N GLY A 219 13.31 1.22 -19.13
CA GLY A 219 14.74 0.91 -18.95
C GLY A 219 14.99 -0.18 -17.89
N LEU A 220 14.06 -1.11 -17.72
CA LEU A 220 14.18 -2.22 -16.77
C LEU A 220 14.89 -3.42 -17.42
N ARG A 221 15.50 -4.28 -16.59
CA ARG A 221 16.11 -5.54 -17.02
C ARG A 221 15.30 -6.73 -16.48
N PRO A 222 14.18 -7.08 -17.12
CA PRO A 222 13.36 -8.20 -16.68
C PRO A 222 14.04 -9.54 -17.05
N GLY A 223 13.73 -10.57 -16.29
CA GLY A 223 13.97 -11.95 -16.71
C GLY A 223 12.75 -12.51 -17.46
N PHE A 224 12.95 -13.61 -18.17
CA PHE A 224 11.90 -14.40 -18.83
C PHE A 224 11.14 -13.61 -19.91
N LEU A 225 11.84 -13.33 -21.01
CA LEU A 225 11.38 -12.50 -22.14
C LEU A 225 11.05 -13.31 -23.40
N ASP A 226 11.03 -14.63 -23.30
CA ASP A 226 10.74 -15.54 -24.40
C ASP A 226 9.87 -16.70 -23.91
N ARG A 227 9.20 -17.38 -24.84
CA ARG A 227 8.29 -18.49 -24.56
C ARG A 227 8.94 -19.57 -23.69
N ALA A 228 10.14 -20.01 -24.06
CA ALA A 228 10.81 -21.12 -23.41
C ALA A 228 11.17 -20.76 -21.96
N SER A 229 11.75 -19.58 -21.73
CA SER A 229 12.10 -19.13 -20.39
C SER A 229 10.85 -18.92 -19.52
N ILE A 230 9.75 -18.39 -20.07
CA ILE A 230 8.47 -18.27 -19.37
C ILE A 230 7.91 -19.63 -18.97
N HIS A 231 7.84 -20.59 -19.90
CA HIS A 231 7.35 -21.94 -19.62
C HIS A 231 8.19 -22.65 -18.56
N ASN A 232 9.52 -22.59 -18.69
CA ASN A 232 10.44 -23.17 -17.70
C ASN A 232 10.19 -22.60 -16.31
N ARG A 233 9.97 -21.27 -16.22
CA ARG A 233 9.68 -20.63 -14.94
C ARG A 233 8.32 -21.02 -14.37
N TYR A 234 7.29 -21.13 -15.20
CA TYR A 234 5.95 -21.54 -14.76
C TYR A 234 5.97 -22.99 -14.27
N ALA A 235 6.65 -23.89 -14.99
CA ALA A 235 6.81 -25.29 -14.61
C ALA A 235 7.54 -25.42 -13.26
N GLU A 236 8.65 -24.70 -13.07
CA GLU A 236 9.39 -24.66 -11.80
C GLU A 236 8.48 -24.22 -10.65
N LEU A 237 7.73 -23.13 -10.82
CA LEU A 237 6.85 -22.60 -9.78
C LEU A 237 5.68 -23.54 -9.44
N LEU A 238 5.10 -24.22 -10.43
CA LEU A 238 4.04 -25.19 -10.20
C LEU A 238 4.56 -26.44 -9.48
N ALA A 239 5.76 -26.92 -9.83
CA ALA A 239 6.42 -28.02 -9.15
C ALA A 239 6.69 -27.67 -7.68
N ILE A 240 7.27 -26.50 -7.40
CA ILE A 240 7.51 -26.02 -6.02
C ILE A 240 6.19 -25.95 -5.23
N ARG A 241 5.10 -25.48 -5.87
CA ARG A 241 3.80 -25.37 -5.22
C ARG A 241 3.21 -26.75 -4.89
N ALA A 242 3.37 -27.73 -5.78
CA ALA A 242 2.93 -29.09 -5.56
C ALA A 242 3.68 -29.72 -4.37
N SER A 243 5.01 -29.62 -4.34
CA SER A 243 5.82 -30.17 -3.25
C SER A 243 5.51 -29.57 -1.89
N ARG A 244 5.12 -28.29 -1.83
CA ARG A 244 4.71 -27.64 -0.57
C ARG A 244 3.37 -28.16 -0.06
N ARG A 245 2.44 -28.46 -0.96
CA ARG A 245 1.12 -29.00 -0.60
C ARG A 245 1.19 -30.45 -0.13
N THR A 246 2.21 -31.21 -0.54
CA THR A 246 2.43 -32.58 -0.08
C THR A 246 3.18 -32.66 1.27
N ALA A 247 3.76 -31.55 1.73
CA ALA A 247 4.50 -31.47 2.98
C ALA A 247 3.70 -30.82 4.13
N GLU A 248 2.49 -30.35 3.84
CA GLU A 248 1.48 -29.84 4.78
C GLU A 248 0.42 -30.91 5.04
#